data_AF-A0A0D3KIC3-F1
#
_entry.id   AF-A0A0D3KIC3-F1
#
_cell.length_a   1.000
_cell.length_b   1.000
_cell.length_c   1.000
_cell.angle_alpha   90.00
_cell.angle_beta   90.00
_cell.angle_gamma   90.00
#
_symmetry.space_group_name_H-M   'P 1'
#
loop_
_entity.id
_entity.type
_entity.pdbx_description
1 polymer ?
#
loop_
_entity_poly.entity_id
_entity_poly.type
_entity_poly.pdbx_seq_one_letter_code
_entity_poly.pdbx_strand_id
1 'polypeptide(L)'
;MLPLCTASLASETCDLSAKVFRDPHINFAFGGSADLRGHHNALYNFLSAPGFSVNVKTEAAVFKMHGGALTINGTFLTEAHITTQLSPQKLATASYWASELDPNNFGWSVVNGTCVGRPFRFGLHGHKACFDFKMSMDHSSATFELGNWTVTVHGSRSCKGCLVAGPEHRLDIGFTARGDAPARDRPHGIVGQSYATPGLERHGKKDLYPFSGSYTTSAQAEGAIDGTASDYQVASPYATDFAFSRFNAARGAPASAEATGGDLGNRADFFCLYKPNPVRQSRQRSRQRMLLDNTALVTGANRGIGLATAGRLAELGASVVLACRDESACREAAAALSVRGLAAEPYAASFDAECPRSTSALAAACASLRVDLLVNNAAVCEPGWGRDVALRSFRTNVLAPATLTRAVLPGMLRRRRGAVLHVSSGDGELVFLSSDLAPRLAGAASERELLRLLARLSRGRDGFRFPDRPPAHGPTPAYSVSKAALNRHTRLVGDALPRDGGVWVGAACPGDVRTRMCSCERHEGVASPESAADDLARLAAGALGGGGGEAAARRLESGRFWRAGRTIPF
;
A
#
# COMPACT_ATOMS: atom_id res chain seq x y z
N MET A 1 36.64 -24.58 -23.42
CA MET A 1 35.57 -24.39 -24.42
C MET A 1 34.30 -25.04 -23.90
N LEU A 2 33.28 -24.23 -23.63
CA LEU A 2 31.83 -24.53 -23.46
C LEU A 2 31.18 -23.19 -22.99
N PRO A 3 29.93 -22.89 -23.36
CA PRO A 3 29.63 -21.74 -24.20
C PRO A 3 28.97 -20.56 -23.46
N LEU A 4 29.23 -19.36 -23.97
CA LEU A 4 28.49 -18.12 -23.69
C LEU A 4 27.04 -18.27 -24.18
N CYS A 5 26.08 -18.35 -23.27
CA CYS A 5 24.68 -18.12 -23.58
C CYS A 5 24.42 -16.61 -23.62
N THR A 6 24.36 -16.06 -24.84
CA THR A 6 23.75 -14.76 -25.13
C THR A 6 22.23 -14.87 -24.91
N ALA A 7 21.76 -14.48 -23.73
CA ALA A 7 20.34 -14.27 -23.51
C ALA A 7 19.93 -12.95 -24.18
N SER A 8 19.10 -13.08 -25.22
CA SER A 8 18.40 -11.99 -25.88
C SER A 8 17.59 -11.17 -24.86
N LEU A 9 17.99 -9.91 -24.66
CA LEU A 9 17.20 -8.89 -23.95
C LEU A 9 15.94 -8.57 -24.77
N ALA A 10 14.87 -9.34 -24.57
CA ALA A 10 13.53 -8.84 -24.82
C ALA A 10 13.08 -8.11 -23.55
N SER A 11 13.01 -6.78 -23.61
CA SER A 11 12.58 -5.93 -22.49
C SER A 11 11.11 -6.21 -22.14
N GLU A 12 10.86 -6.97 -21.08
CA GLU A 12 9.55 -6.94 -20.41
C GLU A 12 9.44 -5.61 -19.67
N THR A 13 8.80 -4.64 -20.32
CA THR A 13 8.58 -3.31 -19.76
C THR A 13 7.51 -3.39 -18.67
N CYS A 14 7.88 -3.13 -17.41
CA CYS A 14 6.91 -2.96 -16.32
C CYS A 14 5.91 -1.83 -16.65
N ASP A 15 4.63 -2.09 -16.41
CA ASP A 15 3.58 -1.07 -16.43
C ASP A 15 3.88 -0.03 -15.33
N LEU A 16 4.07 1.23 -15.73
CA LEU A 16 4.29 2.35 -14.81
C LEU A 16 2.95 2.99 -14.48
N SER A 17 2.69 3.30 -13.20
CA SER A 17 1.38 3.83 -12.81
C SER A 17 1.44 4.95 -11.78
N ALA A 18 0.56 5.95 -11.97
CA ALA A 18 0.29 7.06 -11.06
C ALA A 18 -1.18 7.02 -10.66
N LYS A 19 -1.51 7.50 -9.45
CA LYS A 19 -2.88 7.45 -8.91
C LYS A 19 -3.25 8.73 -8.20
N VAL A 20 -4.51 9.14 -8.33
CA VAL A 20 -5.10 10.29 -7.65
C VAL A 20 -6.38 9.82 -6.97
N PHE A 21 -6.52 10.03 -5.66
CA PHE A 21 -7.60 9.39 -4.90
C PHE A 21 -8.09 10.22 -3.72
N ARG A 22 -9.35 10.00 -3.32
CA ARG A 22 -10.05 10.67 -2.21
C ARG A 22 -10.12 12.20 -2.40
N ASP A 23 -9.79 12.96 -1.38
CA ASP A 23 -9.54 14.40 -1.38
C ASP A 23 -8.10 14.63 -1.83
N PRO A 24 -7.85 15.25 -2.99
CA PRO A 24 -7.02 14.58 -3.97
C PRO A 24 -5.58 14.36 -3.50
N HIS A 25 -5.28 13.13 -3.10
CA HIS A 25 -3.92 12.67 -2.84
C HIS A 25 -3.33 12.08 -4.12
N ILE A 26 -2.09 12.44 -4.44
CA ILE A 26 -1.39 12.03 -5.65
C ILE A 26 -0.23 11.10 -5.28
N ASN A 27 -0.14 9.97 -5.98
CA ASN A 27 1.04 9.11 -6.05
C ASN A 27 1.58 9.12 -7.49
N PHE A 28 2.88 9.42 -7.66
CA PHE A 28 3.51 9.59 -8.97
C PHE A 28 4.12 8.29 -9.53
N ALA A 29 4.38 8.26 -10.83
CA ALA A 29 4.73 7.05 -11.60
C ALA A 29 6.00 6.32 -11.13
N PHE A 30 7.01 7.07 -10.70
CA PHE A 30 8.28 6.53 -10.17
C PHE A 30 8.41 6.71 -8.65
N GLY A 31 7.28 6.93 -7.95
CA GLY A 31 7.27 7.17 -6.52
C GLY A 31 7.26 8.65 -6.15
N GLY A 32 7.11 8.89 -4.84
CA GLY A 32 6.79 10.21 -4.30
C GLY A 32 5.29 10.52 -4.35
N SER A 33 4.90 11.60 -3.69
CA SER A 33 3.50 11.96 -3.47
C SER A 33 3.31 13.42 -3.11
N ALA A 34 2.11 13.93 -3.35
CA ALA A 34 1.69 15.30 -3.05
C ALA A 34 0.16 15.34 -2.89
N ASP A 35 -0.36 16.43 -2.33
CA ASP A 35 -1.81 16.65 -2.22
C ASP A 35 -2.22 17.83 -3.12
N LEU A 36 -3.41 17.76 -3.71
CA LEU A 36 -3.97 18.79 -4.57
C LEU A 36 -5.39 19.13 -4.12
N ARG A 37 -5.57 20.31 -3.52
CA ARG A 37 -6.89 20.88 -3.26
C ARG A 37 -7.58 21.27 -4.56
N GLY A 38 -6.90 21.98 -5.46
CA GLY A 38 -7.58 22.62 -6.59
C GLY A 38 -8.58 23.70 -6.17
N HIS A 39 -9.46 24.09 -7.10
CA HIS A 39 -10.48 25.13 -6.90
C HIS A 39 -11.85 24.57 -7.29
N HIS A 40 -12.91 25.04 -6.63
CA HIS A 40 -14.27 24.58 -6.95
C HIS A 40 -14.61 24.87 -8.42
N ASN A 41 -15.11 23.85 -9.12
CA ASN A 41 -15.44 23.87 -10.55
C ASN A 41 -14.28 24.18 -11.49
N ALA A 42 -13.03 24.08 -11.02
CA ALA A 42 -11.87 24.21 -11.88
C ALA A 42 -11.50 22.86 -12.51
N LEU A 43 -11.02 22.92 -13.75
CA LEU A 43 -10.50 21.79 -14.50
C LEU A 43 -8.98 21.87 -14.55
N TYR A 44 -8.31 20.77 -14.24
CA TYR A 44 -6.86 20.67 -14.30
C TYR A 44 -6.42 19.58 -15.27
N ASN A 45 -5.36 19.83 -16.01
CA ASN A 45 -4.74 18.81 -16.84
C ASN A 45 -3.86 17.88 -16.00
N PHE A 46 -4.22 16.60 -15.95
CA PHE A 46 -3.47 15.58 -15.22
C PHE A 46 -2.46 14.86 -16.10
N LEU A 47 -2.81 14.61 -17.36
CA LEU A 47 -1.94 13.97 -18.34
C LEU A 47 -2.11 14.66 -19.69
N SER A 48 -1.00 15.07 -20.29
CA SER A 48 -0.93 15.57 -21.66
C SER A 48 0.22 14.87 -22.37
N ALA A 49 -0.09 14.18 -23.45
CA ALA A 49 0.83 13.48 -24.34
C ALA A 49 0.43 13.77 -25.80
N PRO A 50 1.29 13.52 -26.80
CA PRO A 50 0.96 13.70 -28.20
C PRO A 50 -0.34 12.98 -28.58
N GLY A 51 -1.37 13.77 -28.90
CA GLY A 51 -2.71 13.29 -29.25
C GLY A 51 -3.51 12.66 -28.12
N PHE A 52 -3.12 12.81 -26.84
CA PHE A 52 -3.84 12.25 -25.70
C PHE A 52 -3.81 13.20 -24.50
N SER A 53 -4.97 13.69 -24.06
CA SER A 53 -5.09 14.63 -22.94
C SER A 53 -6.18 14.19 -21.97
N VAL A 54 -5.93 14.34 -20.66
CA VAL A 54 -6.88 14.03 -19.59
C VAL A 54 -7.00 15.22 -18.65
N ASN A 55 -8.18 15.80 -18.61
CA ASN A 55 -8.56 16.88 -17.72
C ASN A 55 -9.49 16.35 -16.62
N VAL A 56 -9.36 16.85 -15.41
CA VAL A 56 -10.15 16.40 -14.27
C VAL A 56 -10.71 17.59 -13.52
N LYS A 57 -12.00 17.53 -13.18
CA LYS A 57 -12.69 18.60 -12.45
C LYS A 57 -12.57 18.41 -10.95
N THR A 58 -12.25 19.47 -10.24
CA THR A 58 -12.29 19.53 -8.76
C THR A 58 -13.51 20.30 -8.30
N GLU A 59 -14.25 19.77 -7.32
CA GLU A 59 -15.38 20.45 -6.70
C GLU A 59 -15.21 20.53 -5.19
N ALA A 60 -15.47 21.70 -4.59
CA ALA A 60 -15.50 21.88 -3.15
C ALA A 60 -16.44 20.87 -2.46
N ALA A 61 -15.93 20.31 -1.37
CA ALA A 61 -16.66 19.38 -0.53
C ALA A 61 -16.33 19.68 0.94
N VAL A 62 -17.35 19.59 1.79
CA VAL A 62 -17.21 19.61 3.24
C VAL A 62 -17.62 18.24 3.74
N PHE A 63 -16.71 17.53 4.39
CA PHE A 63 -16.96 16.17 4.83
C PHE A 63 -16.31 15.90 6.19
N LYS A 64 -16.89 14.97 6.92
CA LYS A 64 -16.42 14.58 8.24
C LYS A 64 -15.46 13.39 8.14
N MET A 65 -14.38 13.48 8.89
CA MET A 65 -13.44 12.39 9.16
C MET A 65 -13.44 12.08 10.65
N HIS A 66 -12.75 11.00 11.03
CA HIS A 66 -12.68 10.53 12.43
C HIS A 66 -14.09 10.46 13.06
N GLY A 67 -15.00 9.79 12.33
CA GLY A 67 -16.43 9.56 12.65
C GLY A 67 -17.21 10.77 13.14
N GLY A 68 -16.83 11.95 12.66
CA GLY A 68 -17.53 13.21 12.95
C GLY A 68 -16.71 14.19 13.75
N ALA A 69 -15.60 13.75 14.36
CA ALA A 69 -14.75 14.58 15.20
C ALA A 69 -14.00 15.66 14.41
N LEU A 70 -13.72 15.44 13.12
CA LEU A 70 -13.03 16.38 12.25
C LEU A 70 -13.91 16.74 11.06
N THR A 71 -14.10 18.03 10.79
CA THR A 71 -14.72 18.53 9.56
C THR A 71 -13.64 19.05 8.63
N ILE A 72 -13.53 18.45 7.44
CA ILE A 72 -12.61 18.89 6.39
C ILE A 72 -13.36 19.77 5.42
N ASN A 73 -12.83 20.97 5.16
CA ASN A 73 -13.16 21.78 4.01
C ASN A 73 -12.11 21.50 2.93
N GLY A 74 -12.48 20.67 1.95
CA GLY A 74 -11.59 20.21 0.89
C GLY A 74 -12.26 20.24 -0.47
N THR A 75 -11.85 19.31 -1.33
CA THR A 75 -12.42 19.11 -2.65
C THR A 75 -12.46 17.62 -2.98
N PHE A 76 -13.24 17.26 -3.99
CA PHE A 76 -13.20 15.94 -4.62
C PHE A 76 -13.04 16.08 -6.14
N LEU A 77 -12.51 15.04 -6.76
CA LEU A 77 -12.56 14.88 -8.22
C LEU A 77 -13.96 14.37 -8.60
N THR A 78 -14.60 14.96 -9.60
CA THR A 78 -16.01 14.63 -9.93
C THR A 78 -16.24 14.31 -11.40
N GLU A 79 -15.39 14.82 -12.28
CA GLU A 79 -15.47 14.55 -13.72
C GLU A 79 -14.07 14.29 -14.27
N ALA A 80 -13.96 13.39 -15.24
CA ALA A 80 -12.74 13.13 -15.99
C ALA A 80 -13.05 13.21 -17.47
N HIS A 81 -12.28 14.00 -18.21
CA HIS A 81 -12.50 14.31 -19.62
C HIS A 81 -11.25 13.99 -20.42
N ILE A 82 -11.43 13.18 -21.45
CA ILE A 82 -10.38 12.67 -22.31
C ILE A 82 -10.57 13.28 -23.69
N THR A 83 -9.51 13.90 -24.22
CA THR A 83 -9.43 14.35 -25.61
C THR A 83 -8.34 13.54 -26.31
N THR A 84 -8.68 12.98 -27.48
CA THR A 84 -7.76 12.15 -28.26
C THR A 84 -7.72 12.57 -29.72
N GLN A 85 -6.54 12.56 -30.32
CA GLN A 85 -6.32 12.76 -31.75
C GLN A 85 -5.97 11.42 -32.41
N LEU A 86 -6.91 10.88 -33.17
CA LEU A 86 -6.80 9.59 -33.84
C LEU A 86 -6.09 9.72 -35.20
N SER A 87 -6.25 10.87 -35.85
CA SER A 87 -5.50 11.32 -37.02
C SER A 87 -5.57 12.85 -37.12
N PRO A 88 -4.83 13.51 -38.02
CA PRO A 88 -4.83 14.98 -38.13
C PRO A 88 -6.23 15.62 -38.25
N GLN A 89 -7.21 14.89 -38.79
CA GLN A 89 -8.58 15.36 -39.00
C GLN A 89 -9.62 14.64 -38.12
N LYS A 90 -9.21 13.70 -37.26
CA LYS A 90 -10.11 12.86 -36.48
C LYS A 90 -9.83 13.02 -34.99
N LEU A 91 -10.77 13.67 -34.30
CA LEU A 91 -10.79 13.78 -32.85
C LEU A 91 -11.85 12.86 -32.25
N ALA A 92 -11.58 12.36 -31.05
CA ALA A 92 -12.58 11.73 -30.21
C ALA A 92 -12.46 12.25 -28.78
N THR A 93 -13.62 12.42 -28.15
CA THR A 93 -13.74 12.87 -26.77
C THR A 93 -14.53 11.87 -25.96
N ALA A 94 -14.20 11.75 -24.68
CA ALA A 94 -14.98 10.98 -23.73
C ALA A 94 -14.95 11.67 -22.36
N SER A 95 -16.05 11.60 -21.63
CA SER A 95 -16.17 12.12 -20.27
C SER A 95 -16.79 11.07 -19.37
N TYR A 96 -16.29 10.99 -18.15
CA TYR A 96 -16.89 10.27 -17.05
C TYR A 96 -17.51 11.27 -16.08
N TRP A 97 -18.79 11.08 -15.74
CA TRP A 97 -19.56 11.96 -14.86
C TRP A 97 -19.92 11.25 -13.57
N ALA A 98 -19.29 11.58 -12.44
CA ALA A 98 -19.61 10.95 -11.15
C ALA A 98 -21.08 11.18 -10.74
N SER A 99 -21.67 12.31 -11.15
CA SER A 99 -23.06 12.68 -10.88
C SER A 99 -24.09 11.77 -11.54
N GLU A 100 -23.70 10.98 -12.54
CA GLU A 100 -24.57 10.02 -13.23
C GLU A 100 -24.66 8.67 -12.51
N LEU A 101 -23.93 8.51 -11.39
CA LEU A 101 -24.03 7.34 -10.54
C LEU A 101 -25.16 7.49 -9.54
N ASP A 102 -25.91 6.41 -9.35
CA ASP A 102 -26.96 6.29 -8.37
C ASP A 102 -26.38 6.04 -6.96
N PRO A 103 -27.23 6.04 -5.91
CA PRO A 103 -26.83 5.76 -4.53
C PRO A 103 -26.15 4.40 -4.28
N ASN A 104 -26.25 3.46 -5.22
CA ASN A 104 -25.67 2.12 -5.20
C ASN A 104 -24.42 2.02 -6.11
N ASN A 105 -23.92 3.15 -6.65
CA ASN A 105 -22.81 3.24 -7.61
C ASN A 105 -23.08 2.55 -8.96
N PHE A 106 -24.32 2.56 -9.44
CA PHE A 106 -24.67 2.17 -10.80
C PHE A 106 -25.06 3.38 -11.65
N GLY A 107 -24.82 3.33 -12.96
CA GLY A 107 -25.33 4.36 -13.86
C GLY A 107 -25.31 3.89 -15.30
N TRP A 108 -26.26 4.37 -16.10
CA TRP A 108 -26.47 3.92 -17.49
C TRP A 108 -25.94 4.89 -18.55
N SER A 109 -25.63 6.12 -18.16
CA SER A 109 -25.10 7.18 -19.04
C SER A 109 -23.86 7.87 -18.45
N VAL A 110 -23.09 7.15 -17.63
CA VAL A 110 -21.93 7.67 -16.89
C VAL A 110 -20.81 8.13 -17.80
N VAL A 111 -20.61 7.42 -18.92
CA VAL A 111 -19.63 7.80 -19.94
C VAL A 111 -20.35 8.35 -21.16
N ASN A 112 -19.98 9.55 -21.60
CA ASN A 112 -20.47 10.14 -22.85
C ASN A 112 -19.34 10.81 -23.63
N GLY A 113 -19.57 11.16 -24.89
CA GLY A 113 -18.55 11.82 -25.69
C GLY A 113 -18.86 11.82 -27.17
N THR A 114 -17.84 12.08 -27.99
CA THR A 114 -17.95 12.05 -29.46
C THR A 114 -16.87 11.18 -30.07
N CYS A 115 -17.22 10.45 -31.12
CA CYS A 115 -16.28 9.73 -31.97
C CYS A 115 -16.36 10.33 -33.38
N VAL A 116 -15.37 11.16 -33.74
CA VAL A 116 -15.36 11.91 -35.02
C VAL A 116 -16.68 12.68 -35.22
N GLY A 117 -17.04 13.46 -34.20
CA GLY A 117 -18.27 14.27 -34.19
C GLY A 117 -19.57 13.51 -33.91
N ARG A 118 -19.58 12.17 -33.95
CA ARG A 118 -20.77 11.37 -33.65
C ARG A 118 -20.91 11.16 -32.13
N PRO A 119 -22.00 11.62 -31.49
CA PRO A 119 -22.16 11.47 -30.05
C PRO A 119 -22.37 10.00 -29.64
N PHE A 120 -21.92 9.64 -28.45
CA PHE A 120 -22.20 8.37 -27.81
C PHE A 120 -22.40 8.54 -26.30
N ARG A 121 -23.08 7.56 -25.69
CA ARG A 121 -23.19 7.41 -24.23
C ARG A 121 -23.32 5.94 -23.86
N PHE A 122 -22.77 5.56 -22.71
CA PHE A 122 -22.94 4.25 -22.11
C PHE A 122 -22.70 4.29 -20.60
N GLY A 123 -22.99 3.19 -19.91
CA GLY A 123 -22.80 3.04 -18.48
C GLY A 123 -22.47 1.59 -18.15
N LEU A 124 -23.12 1.03 -17.12
CA LEU A 124 -22.94 -0.33 -16.63
C LEU A 124 -22.74 -1.37 -17.76
N HIS A 125 -21.59 -2.06 -17.72
CA HIS A 125 -21.15 -3.07 -18.70
C HIS A 125 -21.03 -2.59 -20.17
N GLY A 126 -21.08 -1.28 -20.37
CA GLY A 126 -20.98 -0.65 -21.69
C GLY A 126 -19.54 -0.60 -22.19
N HIS A 127 -19.40 -0.60 -23.51
CA HIS A 127 -18.12 -0.42 -24.17
C HIS A 127 -18.30 0.37 -25.47
N LYS A 128 -17.24 1.07 -25.87
CA LYS A 128 -17.16 1.82 -27.11
C LYS A 128 -15.75 1.75 -27.65
N ALA A 129 -15.62 1.40 -28.93
CA ALA A 129 -14.38 1.59 -29.67
C ALA A 129 -14.56 2.75 -30.66
N CYS A 130 -13.61 3.67 -30.67
CA CYS A 130 -13.47 4.71 -31.68
C CYS A 130 -12.08 4.59 -32.30
N PHE A 131 -11.97 3.78 -33.37
CA PHE A 131 -10.66 3.36 -33.91
C PHE A 131 -9.82 2.71 -32.80
N ASP A 132 -8.61 3.20 -32.55
CA ASP A 132 -7.70 2.68 -31.52
C ASP A 132 -8.02 3.18 -30.11
N PHE A 133 -8.96 4.13 -29.97
CA PHE A 133 -9.42 4.58 -28.66
C PHE A 133 -10.52 3.66 -28.13
N LYS A 134 -10.16 2.84 -27.15
CA LYS A 134 -11.06 1.86 -26.52
C LYS A 134 -11.54 2.37 -25.19
N MET A 135 -12.83 2.20 -24.95
CA MET A 135 -13.50 2.63 -23.73
C MET A 135 -14.38 1.50 -23.24
N SER A 136 -14.31 1.19 -21.96
CA SER A 136 -15.17 0.19 -21.34
C SER A 136 -15.52 0.60 -19.93
N MET A 137 -16.65 0.12 -19.43
CA MET A 137 -17.07 0.34 -18.07
C MET A 137 -17.58 -0.96 -17.46
N ASP A 138 -17.07 -1.28 -16.28
CA ASP A 138 -17.60 -2.34 -15.44
C ASP A 138 -18.01 -1.76 -14.09
N HIS A 139 -19.27 -1.95 -13.73
CA HIS A 139 -19.88 -1.34 -12.55
C HIS A 139 -19.68 0.18 -12.53
N SER A 140 -18.93 0.73 -11.56
CA SER A 140 -18.60 2.16 -11.47
C SER A 140 -17.21 2.51 -12.00
N SER A 141 -16.50 1.56 -12.60
CA SER A 141 -15.12 1.76 -13.08
C SER A 141 -15.09 1.81 -14.60
N ALA A 142 -14.63 2.92 -15.17
CA ALA A 142 -14.38 3.05 -16.60
C ALA A 142 -12.89 2.99 -16.91
N THR A 143 -12.54 2.38 -18.05
CA THR A 143 -11.18 2.33 -18.58
C THR A 143 -11.16 2.97 -19.96
N PHE A 144 -10.19 3.85 -20.20
CA PHE A 144 -9.93 4.56 -21.45
C PHE A 144 -8.51 4.22 -21.93
N GLU A 145 -8.39 3.62 -23.11
CA GLU A 145 -7.12 3.13 -23.63
C GLU A 145 -6.82 3.73 -25.00
N LEU A 146 -5.61 4.27 -25.17
CA LEU A 146 -5.09 4.71 -26.46
C LEU A 146 -3.60 4.35 -26.57
N GLY A 147 -3.28 3.44 -27.49
CA GLY A 147 -1.93 2.91 -27.63
C GLY A 147 -1.47 2.22 -26.35
N ASN A 148 -0.42 2.74 -25.74
CA ASN A 148 0.16 2.21 -24.49
C ASN A 148 -0.22 3.03 -23.25
N TRP A 149 -1.21 3.93 -23.38
CA TRP A 149 -1.78 4.66 -22.26
C TRP A 149 -3.11 4.06 -21.84
N THR A 150 -3.28 3.84 -20.55
CA THR A 150 -4.53 3.40 -19.93
C THR A 150 -4.88 4.36 -18.80
N VAL A 151 -6.09 4.89 -18.83
CA VAL A 151 -6.67 5.72 -17.76
C VAL A 151 -7.84 4.96 -17.17
N THR A 152 -7.80 4.71 -15.86
CA THR A 152 -8.89 4.06 -15.13
C THR A 152 -9.55 5.10 -14.23
N VAL A 153 -10.86 5.28 -14.37
CA VAL A 153 -11.66 6.19 -13.55
C VAL A 153 -12.62 5.35 -12.73
N HIS A 154 -12.50 5.42 -11.41
CA HIS A 154 -13.37 4.73 -10.49
C HIS A 154 -14.27 5.72 -9.75
N GLY A 155 -15.57 5.66 -10.01
CA GLY A 155 -16.56 6.44 -9.28
C GLY A 155 -16.96 5.73 -7.98
N SER A 156 -17.02 6.51 -6.91
CA SER A 156 -17.41 6.05 -5.59
C SER A 156 -18.28 7.09 -4.91
N ARG A 157 -19.39 6.66 -4.32
CA ARG A 157 -20.20 7.50 -3.45
C ARG A 157 -19.33 8.16 -2.37
N SER A 158 -19.47 9.47 -2.25
CA SER A 158 -18.97 10.28 -1.15
C SER A 158 -19.49 9.71 0.17
N CYS A 159 -18.72 9.91 1.22
CA CYS A 159 -18.85 9.09 2.42
C CYS A 159 -20.27 9.14 3.04
N LYS A 160 -20.92 7.98 3.17
CA LYS A 160 -22.34 7.87 3.59
C LYS A 160 -22.50 8.33 5.04
N GLY A 161 -23.27 9.40 5.25
CA GLY A 161 -23.55 9.96 6.59
C GLY A 161 -22.48 10.90 7.16
N CYS A 162 -21.34 11.07 6.48
CA CYS A 162 -20.30 12.03 6.87
C CYS A 162 -20.10 13.18 5.88
N LEU A 163 -20.68 13.14 4.68
CA LEU A 163 -20.73 14.30 3.79
C LEU A 163 -21.61 15.39 4.42
N VAL A 164 -21.06 16.60 4.54
CA VAL A 164 -21.77 17.78 5.08
C VAL A 164 -22.30 18.64 3.93
N ALA A 165 -21.48 18.89 2.91
CA ALA A 165 -21.83 19.62 1.69
C ALA A 165 -20.94 19.21 0.52
N GLY A 166 -21.41 19.40 -0.71
CA GLY A 166 -20.65 19.09 -1.94
C GLY A 166 -21.18 17.86 -2.67
N PRO A 167 -20.39 17.29 -3.61
CA PRO A 167 -20.85 16.25 -4.52
C PRO A 167 -21.08 14.89 -3.82
N GLU A 168 -22.15 14.20 -4.20
CA GLU A 168 -22.53 12.89 -3.64
C GLU A 168 -21.63 11.74 -4.06
N HIS A 169 -20.84 11.92 -5.13
CA HIS A 169 -19.86 10.96 -5.64
C HIS A 169 -18.55 11.65 -5.94
N ARG A 170 -17.46 10.89 -5.88
CA ARG A 170 -16.10 11.31 -6.21
C ARG A 170 -15.41 10.29 -7.09
N LEU A 171 -14.29 10.69 -7.68
CA LEU A 171 -13.45 9.88 -8.55
C LEU A 171 -12.11 9.56 -7.90
N ASP A 172 -11.69 8.30 -8.02
CA ASP A 172 -10.29 7.89 -7.91
C ASP A 172 -9.80 7.54 -9.33
N ILE A 173 -8.67 8.12 -9.75
CA ILE A 173 -8.17 8.03 -11.13
C ILE A 173 -6.77 7.42 -11.15
N GLY A 174 -6.61 6.36 -11.94
CA GLY A 174 -5.34 5.73 -12.25
C GLY A 174 -4.88 6.09 -13.66
N PHE A 175 -3.58 6.31 -13.81
CA PHE A 175 -2.91 6.50 -15.08
C PHE A 175 -1.85 5.40 -15.18
N THR A 176 -1.80 4.70 -16.31
CA THR A 176 -0.83 3.63 -16.56
C THR A 176 -0.20 3.81 -17.93
N ALA A 177 1.12 3.69 -17.99
CA ALA A 177 1.90 3.72 -19.21
C ALA A 177 2.62 2.38 -19.40
N ARG A 178 2.53 1.81 -20.59
CA ARG A 178 3.19 0.55 -20.96
C ARG A 178 4.34 0.77 -21.94
N GLY A 179 5.30 -0.14 -21.96
CA GLY A 179 6.30 -0.14 -23.02
C GLY A 179 7.17 1.12 -23.02
N ASP A 180 7.39 1.63 -24.23
CA ASP A 180 8.17 2.83 -24.50
C ASP A 180 7.36 4.14 -24.36
N ALA A 181 6.07 4.10 -24.02
CA ALA A 181 5.21 5.29 -24.05
C ALA A 181 5.76 6.49 -23.27
N PRO A 182 6.28 6.34 -22.04
CA PRO A 182 6.87 7.47 -21.30
C PRO A 182 8.03 8.14 -22.05
N ALA A 183 8.93 7.35 -22.62
CA ALA A 183 10.10 7.84 -23.35
C ALA A 183 9.72 8.43 -24.71
N ARG A 184 8.79 7.78 -25.42
CA ARG A 184 8.29 8.19 -26.73
C ARG A 184 7.48 9.48 -26.67
N ASP A 185 6.56 9.57 -25.70
CA ASP A 185 5.56 10.62 -25.67
C ASP A 185 6.02 11.83 -24.85
N ARG A 186 6.96 11.63 -23.91
CA ARG A 186 7.45 12.67 -22.98
C ARG A 186 6.29 13.51 -22.43
N PRO A 187 5.35 12.87 -21.72
CA PRO A 187 4.12 13.49 -21.29
C PRO A 187 4.33 14.56 -20.20
N HIS A 188 3.36 15.46 -20.08
CA HIS A 188 3.26 16.47 -19.03
C HIS A 188 1.85 16.46 -18.41
N GLY A 189 1.46 17.53 -17.73
CA GLY A 189 0.31 17.55 -16.80
C GLY A 189 0.74 17.24 -15.37
N ILE A 190 -0.19 17.40 -14.42
CA ILE A 190 0.07 17.25 -12.97
C ILE A 190 0.75 15.91 -12.67
N VAL A 191 0.21 14.79 -13.18
CA VAL A 191 0.82 13.46 -13.01
C VAL A 191 1.68 13.06 -14.21
N GLY A 192 1.37 13.53 -15.41
CA GLY A 192 2.07 13.09 -16.62
C GLY A 192 3.56 13.45 -16.62
N GLN A 193 3.94 14.58 -16.04
CA GLN A 193 5.36 14.96 -15.90
C GLN A 193 6.20 13.96 -15.10
N SER A 194 5.56 13.15 -14.24
CA SER A 194 6.27 12.10 -13.52
C SER A 194 6.73 10.97 -14.43
N TYR A 195 6.09 10.75 -15.57
CA TYR A 195 6.50 9.74 -16.55
C TYR A 195 7.65 10.22 -17.44
N ALA A 196 7.83 11.54 -17.60
CA ALA A 196 8.88 12.11 -18.45
C ALA A 196 10.29 12.11 -17.82
N THR A 197 10.39 11.80 -16.53
CA THR A 197 11.65 11.74 -15.77
C THR A 197 11.85 10.36 -15.15
N PRO A 198 12.30 9.34 -15.92
CA PRO A 198 12.46 7.98 -15.44
C PRO A 198 13.33 7.88 -14.18
N GLY A 199 12.82 7.18 -13.16
CA GLY A 199 13.53 6.95 -11.90
C GLY A 199 13.62 8.15 -10.95
N LEU A 200 13.02 9.31 -11.31
CA LEU A 200 12.97 10.48 -10.44
C LEU A 200 11.66 10.50 -9.64
N GLU A 201 11.77 10.34 -8.32
CA GLU A 201 10.65 10.54 -7.41
C GLU A 201 10.26 12.02 -7.34
N ARG A 202 8.94 12.30 -7.32
CA ARG A 202 8.40 13.66 -7.15
C ARG A 202 7.67 13.79 -5.83
N HIS A 203 8.15 14.66 -4.93
CA HIS A 203 7.56 14.89 -3.61
C HIS A 203 7.07 16.31 -3.49
N GLY A 204 5.81 16.47 -3.15
CA GLY A 204 5.18 17.77 -2.96
C GLY A 204 4.65 17.92 -1.55
N LYS A 205 4.11 19.10 -1.27
CA LYS A 205 3.45 19.36 0.00
C LYS A 205 2.25 18.44 0.17
N LYS A 206 1.98 18.10 1.44
CA LYS A 206 0.83 17.33 1.88
C LYS A 206 0.12 18.07 2.99
N ASP A 207 -1.19 17.93 3.03
CA ASP A 207 -2.00 18.38 4.13
C ASP A 207 -1.95 17.33 5.26
N LEU A 208 -1.74 17.82 6.49
CA LEU A 208 -1.64 16.98 7.69
C LEU A 208 -2.83 17.28 8.60
N TYR A 209 -3.74 16.32 8.71
CA TYR A 209 -5.01 16.51 9.42
C TYR A 209 -4.84 16.41 10.94
N PRO A 210 -5.44 17.34 11.71
CA PRO A 210 -5.57 17.17 13.15
C PRO A 210 -6.60 16.09 13.46
N PHE A 211 -6.57 15.54 14.68
CA PHE A 211 -7.48 14.45 15.06
C PHE A 211 -8.96 14.89 15.18
N SER A 212 -9.22 16.16 15.47
CA SER A 212 -10.57 16.73 15.65
C SER A 212 -10.60 18.22 15.28
N GLY A 213 -11.80 18.78 15.14
CA GLY A 213 -12.04 20.20 14.90
C GLY A 213 -12.46 20.47 13.45
N SER A 214 -11.97 21.57 12.88
CA SER A 214 -12.16 21.92 11.47
C SER A 214 -10.80 22.14 10.82
N TYR A 215 -10.63 21.66 9.59
CA TYR A 215 -9.40 21.82 8.82
C TYR A 215 -9.70 22.11 7.36
N THR A 216 -8.98 23.07 6.77
CA THR A 216 -9.10 23.41 5.35
C THR A 216 -7.85 22.92 4.63
N THR A 217 -8.00 22.02 3.66
CA THR A 217 -6.87 21.56 2.82
C THR A 217 -6.27 22.74 2.05
N SER A 218 -4.98 22.71 1.75
CA SER A 218 -4.26 23.86 1.20
C SER A 218 -3.18 23.49 0.19
N ALA A 219 -2.71 22.25 0.17
CA ALA A 219 -1.70 21.81 -0.76
C ALA A 219 -2.23 21.86 -2.20
N GLN A 220 -1.38 22.26 -3.14
CA GLN A 220 -1.64 22.44 -4.56
C GLN A 220 -0.58 21.71 -5.40
N ALA A 221 -0.15 20.54 -4.91
CA ALA A 221 0.95 19.73 -5.43
C ALA A 221 2.30 20.47 -5.53
N GLU A 222 2.47 21.59 -4.81
CA GLU A 222 3.68 22.40 -4.86
C GLU A 222 4.91 21.60 -4.41
N GLY A 223 6.02 21.77 -5.13
CA GLY A 223 7.25 21.00 -4.95
C GLY A 223 7.30 19.69 -5.73
N ALA A 224 6.17 19.11 -6.14
CA ALA A 224 6.15 17.93 -7.01
C ALA A 224 5.96 18.28 -8.48
N ILE A 225 5.30 19.39 -8.79
CA ILE A 225 4.98 19.83 -10.15
C ILE A 225 5.87 20.99 -10.60
N ASP A 226 6.09 21.08 -11.90
CA ASP A 226 6.75 22.22 -12.53
C ASP A 226 5.75 23.40 -12.58
N GLY A 227 6.17 24.58 -12.12
CA GLY A 227 5.28 25.75 -11.98
C GLY A 227 4.32 25.65 -10.79
N THR A 228 3.09 26.13 -10.99
CA THR A 228 2.02 26.18 -9.98
C THR A 228 0.80 25.40 -10.46
N ALA A 229 -0.11 25.00 -9.55
CA ALA A 229 -1.34 24.31 -9.94
C ALA A 229 -2.18 25.10 -10.95
N SER A 230 -2.16 26.44 -10.88
CA SER A 230 -2.89 27.30 -11.82
C SER A 230 -2.42 27.17 -13.26
N ASP A 231 -1.14 26.85 -13.48
CA ASP A 231 -0.56 26.65 -14.81
C ASP A 231 -1.13 25.40 -15.51
N TYR A 232 -1.72 24.48 -14.73
CA TYR A 232 -2.39 23.28 -15.21
C TYR A 232 -3.91 23.45 -15.39
N GLN A 233 -4.47 24.62 -15.05
CA GLN A 233 -5.90 24.86 -15.25
C GLN A 233 -6.22 24.98 -16.74
N VAL A 234 -7.34 24.41 -17.16
CA VAL A 234 -7.81 24.44 -18.54
C VAL A 234 -9.20 25.09 -18.64
N ALA A 235 -9.45 25.76 -19.76
CA ALA A 235 -10.65 26.58 -19.95
C ALA A 235 -11.95 25.77 -20.14
N SER A 236 -11.87 24.52 -20.58
CA SER A 236 -13.05 23.68 -20.82
C SER A 236 -12.71 22.19 -20.69
N PRO A 237 -13.72 21.31 -20.54
CA PRO A 237 -13.52 19.86 -20.36
C PRO A 237 -12.55 19.23 -21.36
N TYR A 238 -12.63 19.63 -22.63
CA TYR A 238 -11.84 19.05 -23.72
C TYR A 238 -10.70 19.96 -24.19
N ALA A 239 -10.47 21.09 -23.54
CA ALA A 239 -9.36 21.98 -23.86
C ALA A 239 -8.03 21.25 -23.71
N THR A 240 -7.13 21.48 -24.65
CA THR A 240 -5.80 20.84 -24.66
C THR A 240 -4.68 21.85 -24.49
N ASP A 241 -4.97 23.15 -24.59
CA ASP A 241 -4.00 24.22 -24.42
C ASP A 241 -3.90 24.64 -22.94
N PHE A 242 -2.68 24.64 -22.41
CA PHE A 242 -2.27 25.13 -21.08
C PHE A 242 -0.75 25.28 -21.08
N ALA A 243 -0.17 25.83 -20.00
CA ALA A 243 1.24 26.24 -19.94
C ALA A 243 2.26 25.14 -20.33
N PHE A 244 1.94 23.88 -20.06
CA PHE A 244 2.83 22.74 -20.30
C PHE A 244 2.25 21.70 -21.27
N SER A 245 1.33 22.11 -22.15
CA SER A 245 0.66 21.17 -23.05
C SER A 245 1.62 20.42 -23.97
N ARG A 246 1.33 19.12 -24.15
CA ARG A 246 2.03 18.21 -25.06
C ARG A 246 1.10 17.63 -26.11
N PHE A 247 -0.15 18.07 -26.16
CA PHE A 247 -1.17 17.45 -27.02
C PHE A 247 -0.81 17.56 -28.50
N ASN A 248 -0.37 18.73 -28.94
CA ASN A 248 0.06 18.98 -30.33
C ASN A 248 1.58 18.79 -30.55
N ALA A 249 2.32 18.30 -29.53
CA ALA A 249 3.76 18.14 -29.64
C ALA A 249 4.13 16.95 -30.54
N ALA A 250 5.23 17.07 -31.28
CA ALA A 250 5.83 15.92 -31.93
C ALA A 250 6.33 14.92 -30.88
N ARG A 251 6.16 13.62 -31.13
CA ARG A 251 6.70 12.56 -30.26
C ARG A 251 8.21 12.74 -30.09
N GLY A 252 8.70 12.59 -28.86
CA GLY A 252 10.11 12.76 -28.50
C GLY A 252 10.60 14.21 -28.33
N ALA A 253 9.80 15.23 -28.66
CA ALA A 253 10.21 16.63 -28.52
C ALA A 253 10.60 16.97 -27.06
N PRO A 254 11.63 17.79 -26.79
CA PRO A 254 11.89 18.28 -25.44
C PRO A 254 10.72 19.13 -24.92
N ALA A 255 10.58 19.22 -23.59
CA ALA A 255 9.65 20.18 -22.99
C ALA A 255 10.21 21.58 -23.20
N SER A 256 9.61 22.38 -24.08
CA SER A 256 10.02 23.76 -24.31
C SER A 256 9.33 24.68 -23.29
N ALA A 257 10.13 25.39 -22.49
CA ALA A 257 9.67 26.54 -21.73
C ALA A 257 9.66 27.77 -22.65
N GLU A 258 8.63 27.93 -23.48
CA GLU A 258 8.43 29.17 -24.25
C GLU A 258 6.94 29.53 -24.32
N ALA A 259 6.52 30.43 -23.43
CA ALA A 259 5.43 31.35 -23.66
C ALA A 259 5.86 32.73 -23.11
N THR A 260 6.18 33.62 -24.05
CA THR A 260 6.40 35.08 -23.95
C THR A 260 5.28 35.77 -23.15
N GLY A 261 5.41 36.85 -22.40
CA GLY A 261 6.50 37.80 -22.11
C GLY A 261 5.89 38.93 -21.26
N GLY A 262 6.66 39.48 -20.34
CA GLY A 262 6.23 40.57 -19.46
C GLY A 262 7.40 41.01 -18.57
N ASP A 263 8.06 42.06 -19.03
CA ASP A 263 9.15 42.82 -18.41
C ASP A 263 9.13 42.89 -16.88
N LEU A 264 10.18 42.35 -16.22
CA LEU A 264 10.73 42.92 -14.99
C LEU A 264 12.24 42.68 -14.93
N GLY A 265 12.96 43.79 -14.99
CA GLY A 265 14.41 43.93 -14.98
C GLY A 265 15.20 43.08 -13.98
N ASN A 266 16.33 42.60 -14.50
CA ASN A 266 17.66 42.65 -13.89
C ASN A 266 17.72 42.59 -12.35
N ARG A 267 17.79 41.38 -11.78
CA ARG A 267 18.48 41.14 -10.49
C ARG A 267 19.15 39.76 -10.48
N ALA A 268 20.41 39.75 -10.89
CA ALA A 268 21.40 38.87 -10.28
C ALA A 268 21.45 39.24 -8.78
N ASP A 269 20.79 38.45 -7.93
CA ASP A 269 20.98 38.39 -6.47
C ASP A 269 19.85 37.53 -5.87
N PHE A 270 19.94 36.20 -5.94
CA PHE A 270 19.23 35.27 -5.03
C PHE A 270 19.81 33.85 -5.16
N PHE A 271 21.14 33.75 -5.15
CA PHE A 271 21.86 32.50 -4.88
C PHE A 271 22.34 32.55 -3.43
N CYS A 272 22.09 31.48 -2.67
CA CYS A 272 22.32 31.30 -1.22
C CYS A 272 21.24 31.85 -0.28
N LEU A 273 20.39 30.96 0.24
CA LEU A 273 20.41 30.53 1.66
C LEU A 273 19.39 29.39 1.88
N TYR A 274 19.76 28.16 1.50
CA TYR A 274 19.27 26.96 2.18
C TYR A 274 20.34 25.87 2.10
N LYS A 275 21.33 25.95 3.00
CA LYS A 275 22.20 24.80 3.27
C LYS A 275 21.49 23.90 4.28
N PRO A 276 21.08 22.67 3.93
CA PRO A 276 20.52 21.75 4.91
C PRO A 276 21.58 21.42 5.97
N ASN A 277 21.14 21.37 7.22
CA ASN A 277 21.98 21.11 8.38
C ASN A 277 22.65 19.71 8.29
N PRO A 278 23.99 19.60 8.20
CA PRO A 278 24.71 18.33 7.95
C PRO A 278 24.52 17.28 9.06
N VAL A 279 24.15 17.71 10.28
CA VAL A 279 23.88 16.81 11.41
C VAL A 279 22.54 16.06 11.26
N ARG A 280 21.56 16.65 10.55
CA ARG A 280 20.26 15.98 10.28
C ARG A 280 20.38 14.93 9.18
N GLN A 281 21.15 15.21 8.12
CA GLN A 281 21.35 14.26 7.02
C GLN A 281 22.15 13.03 7.43
N SER A 282 23.16 13.18 8.30
CA SER A 282 23.92 12.03 8.82
C SER A 282 23.07 11.10 9.69
N ARG A 283 22.19 11.65 10.54
CA ARG A 283 21.24 10.88 11.37
C ARG A 283 20.11 10.22 10.56
N GLN A 284 19.69 10.82 9.45
CA GLN A 284 18.64 10.27 8.59
C GLN A 284 19.19 9.16 7.67
N ARG A 285 20.42 9.33 7.16
CA ARG A 285 21.16 8.27 6.43
C ARG A 285 21.55 7.08 7.33
N SER A 286 21.89 7.32 8.60
CA SER A 286 22.18 6.21 9.54
C SER A 286 20.93 5.41 9.91
N ARG A 287 19.75 6.05 9.97
CA ARG A 287 18.45 5.39 10.20
C ARG A 287 17.92 4.61 9.00
N GLN A 288 18.32 4.93 7.78
CA GLN A 288 17.93 4.19 6.55
C GLN A 288 18.78 2.94 6.29
N ARG A 289 19.78 2.65 7.14
CA ARG A 289 20.74 1.56 6.95
C ARG A 289 20.79 0.57 8.13
N MET A 290 19.72 0.52 8.93
CA MET A 290 19.66 -0.27 10.16
C MET A 290 19.70 -1.79 9.93
N LEU A 291 19.36 -2.25 8.72
CA LEU A 291 19.25 -3.66 8.35
C LEU A 291 20.10 -4.03 7.12
N LEU A 292 21.14 -3.24 6.79
CA LEU A 292 22.10 -3.66 5.77
C LEU A 292 22.66 -5.05 6.08
N ASP A 293 22.82 -5.88 5.05
CA ASP A 293 23.28 -7.28 5.13
C ASP A 293 22.37 -8.25 5.90
N ASN A 294 21.14 -7.84 6.23
CA ASN A 294 20.13 -8.73 6.81
C ASN A 294 19.19 -9.26 5.73
N THR A 295 18.94 -10.57 5.75
CA THR A 295 17.84 -11.15 4.97
C THR A 295 16.58 -11.30 5.83
N ALA A 296 15.47 -10.72 5.39
CA ALA A 296 14.17 -10.79 6.04
C ALA A 296 13.19 -11.64 5.23
N LEU A 297 12.56 -12.64 5.84
CA LEU A 297 11.47 -13.41 5.26
C LEU A 297 10.14 -12.92 5.83
N VAL A 298 9.23 -12.47 4.99
CA VAL A 298 7.90 -11.98 5.38
C VAL A 298 6.82 -12.85 4.76
N THR A 299 5.95 -13.47 5.57
CA THR A 299 4.85 -14.30 5.07
C THR A 299 3.57 -13.50 4.84
N GLY A 300 2.76 -13.89 3.84
CA GLY A 300 1.55 -13.15 3.47
C GLY A 300 1.84 -11.76 2.93
N ALA A 301 2.97 -11.62 2.22
CA ALA A 301 3.56 -10.33 1.87
C ALA A 301 3.12 -9.72 0.53
N ASN A 302 2.10 -10.26 -0.14
CA ASN A 302 1.61 -9.68 -1.41
C ASN A 302 0.62 -8.52 -1.23
N ARG A 303 0.18 -8.23 0.00
CA ARG A 303 -0.76 -7.12 0.28
C ARG A 303 -0.79 -6.76 1.77
N GLY A 304 -1.51 -5.69 2.10
CA GLY A 304 -1.83 -5.31 3.48
C GLY A 304 -0.59 -5.09 4.34
N ILE A 305 -0.68 -5.44 5.63
CA ILE A 305 0.42 -5.25 6.61
C ILE A 305 1.69 -5.98 6.16
N GLY A 306 1.58 -7.17 5.57
CA GLY A 306 2.72 -7.95 5.12
C GLY A 306 3.54 -7.25 4.04
N LEU A 307 2.86 -6.74 3.00
CA LEU A 307 3.53 -5.98 1.93
C LEU A 307 4.14 -4.67 2.45
N ALA A 308 3.39 -3.94 3.29
CA ALA A 308 3.88 -2.71 3.88
C ALA A 308 5.11 -2.97 4.78
N THR A 309 5.10 -4.04 5.57
CA THR A 309 6.23 -4.45 6.43
C THR A 309 7.42 -4.88 5.59
N ALA A 310 7.22 -5.67 4.54
CA ALA A 310 8.27 -6.06 3.61
C ALA A 310 8.93 -4.83 2.98
N GLY A 311 8.13 -3.89 2.47
CA GLY A 311 8.64 -2.64 1.91
C GLY A 311 9.41 -1.82 2.92
N ARG A 312 8.90 -1.69 4.15
CA ARG A 312 9.57 -0.94 5.21
C ARG A 312 10.90 -1.55 5.65
N LEU A 313 10.96 -2.88 5.77
CA LEU A 313 12.22 -3.57 6.08
C LEU A 313 13.24 -3.39 4.97
N ALA A 314 12.80 -3.39 3.72
CA ALA A 314 13.66 -3.14 2.58
C ALA A 314 14.19 -1.70 2.56
N GLU A 315 13.36 -0.71 2.87
CA GLU A 315 13.79 0.70 3.05
C GLU A 315 14.83 0.87 4.17
N LEU A 316 14.82 -0.02 5.17
CA LEU A 316 15.82 -0.06 6.24
C LEU A 316 17.11 -0.78 5.83
N GLY A 317 17.17 -1.35 4.62
CA GLY A 317 18.35 -1.98 4.02
C GLY A 317 18.33 -3.50 3.95
N ALA A 318 17.27 -4.18 4.38
CA ALA A 318 17.19 -5.65 4.36
C ALA A 318 16.98 -6.20 2.93
N SER A 319 17.56 -7.36 2.62
CA SER A 319 17.13 -8.19 1.48
C SER A 319 15.85 -8.93 1.86
N VAL A 320 14.74 -8.68 1.18
CA VAL A 320 13.42 -9.18 1.64
C VAL A 320 12.88 -10.30 0.77
N VAL A 321 12.61 -11.46 1.36
CA VAL A 321 11.88 -12.55 0.71
C VAL A 321 10.39 -12.42 1.05
N LEU A 322 9.57 -12.17 0.04
CA LEU A 322 8.11 -12.12 0.11
C LEU A 322 7.57 -13.53 -0.13
N ALA A 323 7.06 -14.16 0.92
CA ALA A 323 6.45 -15.48 0.85
C ALA A 323 4.93 -15.37 0.84
N CYS A 324 4.27 -15.83 -0.22
CA CYS A 324 2.81 -15.77 -0.31
C CYS A 324 2.22 -16.83 -1.26
N ARG A 325 0.91 -17.06 -1.14
CA ARG A 325 0.23 -18.19 -1.79
C ARG A 325 0.14 -18.04 -3.31
N ASP A 326 -0.07 -16.83 -3.78
CA ASP A 326 -0.22 -16.52 -5.20
C ASP A 326 1.14 -16.03 -5.72
N GLU A 327 1.79 -16.87 -6.51
CA GLU A 327 3.14 -16.61 -6.99
C GLU A 327 3.21 -15.40 -7.93
N SER A 328 2.18 -15.16 -8.75
CA SER A 328 2.11 -13.99 -9.63
C SER A 328 2.00 -12.72 -8.81
N ALA A 329 1.03 -12.68 -7.89
CA ALA A 329 0.85 -11.52 -7.00
C ALA A 329 2.07 -11.30 -6.09
N CYS A 330 2.81 -12.36 -5.72
CA CYS A 330 4.07 -12.24 -4.99
C CYS A 330 5.16 -11.60 -5.83
N ARG A 331 5.32 -12.04 -7.09
CA ARG A 331 6.32 -11.48 -8.01
C ARG A 331 6.02 -10.03 -8.34
N GLU A 332 4.77 -9.69 -8.58
CA GLU A 332 4.32 -8.31 -8.79
C GLU A 332 4.62 -7.44 -7.56
N ALA A 333 4.32 -7.94 -6.36
CA ALA A 333 4.63 -7.25 -5.12
C ALA A 333 6.13 -7.08 -4.88
N ALA A 334 6.94 -8.11 -5.18
CA ALA A 334 8.40 -8.04 -5.08
C ALA A 334 8.97 -7.04 -6.10
N ALA A 335 8.55 -7.12 -7.36
CA ALA A 335 8.96 -6.18 -8.40
C ALA A 335 8.59 -4.73 -8.05
N ALA A 336 7.39 -4.49 -7.51
CA ALA A 336 6.96 -3.18 -7.04
C ALA A 336 7.84 -2.65 -5.89
N LEU A 337 8.43 -3.54 -5.09
CA LEU A 337 9.42 -3.17 -4.07
C LEU A 337 10.81 -2.92 -4.69
N SER A 338 11.29 -3.75 -5.63
CA SER A 338 12.60 -3.60 -6.31
C SER A 338 12.79 -2.21 -6.93
N VAL A 339 11.71 -1.64 -7.49
CA VAL A 339 11.74 -0.34 -8.19
C VAL A 339 12.03 0.86 -7.26
N ARG A 340 12.06 0.65 -5.93
CA ARG A 340 12.25 1.71 -4.90
C ARG A 340 13.72 2.03 -4.56
N GLY A 341 14.68 1.59 -5.38
CA GLY A 341 16.11 1.88 -5.17
C GLY A 341 16.68 1.28 -3.87
N LEU A 342 16.20 0.09 -3.51
CA LEU A 342 16.55 -0.61 -2.28
C LEU A 342 18.01 -1.09 -2.30
N ALA A 343 18.63 -1.22 -1.12
CA ALA A 343 20.00 -1.73 -1.01
C ALA A 343 20.14 -3.22 -1.40
N ALA A 344 19.04 -3.95 -1.49
CA ALA A 344 18.99 -5.36 -1.89
C ALA A 344 17.66 -5.74 -2.55
N GLU A 345 17.71 -6.67 -3.50
CA GLU A 345 16.55 -7.12 -4.27
C GLU A 345 15.55 -7.93 -3.42
N PRO A 346 14.25 -7.62 -3.49
CA PRO A 346 13.21 -8.48 -2.95
C PRO A 346 12.98 -9.73 -3.82
N TYR A 347 12.79 -10.88 -3.17
CA TYR A 347 12.55 -12.17 -3.84
C TYR A 347 11.13 -12.67 -3.56
N ALA A 348 10.47 -13.25 -4.57
CA ALA A 348 9.20 -13.93 -4.39
C ALA A 348 9.41 -15.41 -4.05
N ALA A 349 8.62 -15.94 -3.11
CA ALA A 349 8.56 -17.35 -2.79
C ALA A 349 7.09 -17.81 -2.67
N SER A 350 6.76 -18.95 -3.30
CA SER A 350 5.45 -19.57 -3.15
C SER A 350 5.28 -20.13 -1.73
N PHE A 351 4.20 -19.73 -1.05
CA PHE A 351 3.90 -20.15 0.31
C PHE A 351 2.41 -20.04 0.64
N ASP A 352 1.76 -21.20 0.71
CA ASP A 352 0.48 -21.38 1.38
C ASP A 352 0.69 -21.84 2.82
N ALA A 353 0.28 -21.02 3.79
CA ALA A 353 0.36 -21.30 5.22
C ALA A 353 -0.68 -22.35 5.69
N GLU A 354 -1.75 -22.56 4.92
CA GLU A 354 -2.74 -23.60 5.24
C GLU A 354 -2.24 -25.00 4.85
N CYS A 355 -1.33 -25.07 3.86
CA CYS A 355 -0.80 -26.31 3.32
C CYS A 355 0.49 -26.77 4.04
N PRO A 356 0.48 -27.92 4.75
CA PRO A 356 1.66 -28.42 5.46
C PRO A 356 2.85 -28.73 4.56
N ARG A 357 2.59 -29.18 3.32
CA ARG A 357 3.66 -29.46 2.33
C ARG A 357 4.37 -28.18 1.91
N SER A 358 3.60 -27.13 1.59
CA SER A 358 4.11 -25.79 1.29
C SER A 358 4.91 -25.22 2.47
N THR A 359 4.38 -25.33 3.69
CA THR A 359 5.10 -24.90 4.90
C THR A 359 6.41 -25.66 5.10
N SER A 360 6.42 -26.97 4.88
CA SER A 360 7.62 -27.79 5.00
C SER A 360 8.65 -27.45 3.91
N ALA A 361 8.20 -27.17 2.69
CA ALA A 361 9.07 -26.75 1.59
C ALA A 361 9.74 -25.39 1.88
N LEU A 362 8.97 -24.39 2.34
CA LEU A 362 9.54 -23.10 2.73
C LEU A 362 10.46 -23.24 3.94
N ALA A 363 10.11 -24.07 4.94
CA ALA A 363 10.98 -24.36 6.08
C ALA A 363 12.32 -25.00 5.65
N ALA A 364 12.29 -25.94 4.71
CA ALA A 364 13.51 -26.52 4.15
C ALA A 364 14.35 -25.46 3.42
N ALA A 365 13.72 -24.60 2.62
CA ALA A 365 14.39 -23.47 1.96
C ALA A 365 15.00 -22.48 2.98
N CYS A 366 14.30 -22.21 4.09
CA CYS A 366 14.82 -21.38 5.18
C CYS A 366 16.07 -21.95 5.86
N ALA A 367 16.23 -23.29 5.87
CA ALA A 367 17.43 -23.91 6.41
C ALA A 367 18.64 -23.72 5.48
N SER A 368 18.41 -23.63 4.17
CA SER A 368 19.43 -23.33 3.15
C SER A 368 19.70 -21.83 2.95
N LEU A 369 18.71 -20.98 3.23
CA LEU A 369 18.82 -19.53 3.15
C LEU A 369 19.31 -18.96 4.48
N ARG A 370 20.18 -17.95 4.45
CA ARG A 370 20.54 -17.21 5.66
C ARG A 370 19.40 -16.25 6.02
N VAL A 371 18.38 -16.69 6.73
CA VAL A 371 17.32 -15.80 7.25
C VAL A 371 17.77 -15.17 8.57
N ASP A 372 17.91 -13.84 8.61
CA ASP A 372 18.24 -13.08 9.82
C ASP A 372 17.00 -12.50 10.51
N LEU A 373 15.92 -12.25 9.77
CA LEU A 373 14.63 -11.81 10.30
C LEU A 373 13.49 -12.65 9.71
N LEU A 374 12.68 -13.27 10.56
CA LEU A 374 11.43 -13.92 10.14
C LEU A 374 10.24 -13.10 10.65
N VAL A 375 9.37 -12.64 9.74
CA VAL A 375 8.09 -12.01 10.07
C VAL A 375 6.95 -12.96 9.69
N ASN A 376 6.39 -13.61 10.69
CA ASN A 376 5.19 -14.43 10.55
C ASN A 376 3.95 -13.52 10.53
N ASN A 377 3.59 -13.03 9.35
CA ASN A 377 2.45 -12.14 9.13
C ASN A 377 1.22 -12.83 8.53
N ALA A 378 1.39 -13.88 7.72
CA ALA A 378 0.27 -14.60 7.12
C ALA A 378 -0.75 -15.05 8.17
N ALA A 379 -2.01 -14.68 7.98
CA ALA A 379 -3.09 -15.03 8.89
C ALA A 379 -4.44 -15.12 8.17
N VAL A 380 -5.37 -15.87 8.76
CA VAL A 380 -6.78 -15.90 8.39
C VAL A 380 -7.63 -15.52 9.60
N CYS A 381 -8.76 -14.85 9.36
CA CYS A 381 -9.77 -14.51 10.35
C CYS A 381 -11.13 -14.86 9.75
N GLU A 382 -11.81 -15.84 10.33
CA GLU A 382 -13.12 -16.33 9.88
C GLU A 382 -14.09 -16.32 11.07
N PRO A 383 -15.38 -15.99 10.85
CA PRO A 383 -16.38 -15.99 11.91
C PRO A 383 -16.71 -17.41 12.39
N GLY A 384 -17.06 -17.52 13.68
CA GLY A 384 -17.59 -18.76 14.27
C GLY A 384 -16.55 -19.79 14.71
N TRP A 385 -17.07 -20.94 15.15
CA TRP A 385 -16.30 -22.08 15.65
C TRP A 385 -16.81 -23.38 15.02
N GLY A 386 -16.21 -23.77 13.89
CA GLY A 386 -16.41 -25.06 13.25
C GLY A 386 -15.09 -25.80 13.14
N ARG A 387 -15.12 -27.13 12.99
CA ARG A 387 -13.89 -27.95 12.82
C ARG A 387 -12.98 -27.39 11.73
N ASP A 388 -13.55 -27.04 10.58
CA ASP A 388 -12.76 -26.55 9.43
C ASP A 388 -12.23 -25.13 9.66
N VAL A 389 -13.05 -24.24 10.22
CA VAL A 389 -12.64 -22.88 10.62
C VAL A 389 -11.51 -22.92 11.65
N ALA A 390 -11.61 -23.79 12.66
CA ALA A 390 -10.60 -23.98 13.69
C ALA A 390 -9.31 -24.59 13.11
N LEU A 391 -9.43 -25.64 12.28
CA LEU A 391 -8.27 -26.24 11.61
C LEU A 391 -7.55 -25.25 10.71
N ARG A 392 -8.27 -24.45 9.92
CA ARG A 392 -7.68 -23.43 9.05
C ARG A 392 -6.97 -22.35 9.88
N SER A 393 -7.63 -21.83 10.91
CA SER A 393 -7.06 -20.84 11.82
C SER A 393 -5.79 -21.36 12.50
N PHE A 394 -5.80 -22.60 13.03
CA PHE A 394 -4.63 -23.17 13.72
C PHE A 394 -3.50 -23.54 12.76
N ARG A 395 -3.81 -23.99 11.54
CA ARG A 395 -2.79 -24.26 10.50
C ARG A 395 -2.06 -22.98 10.11
N THR A 396 -2.82 -21.97 9.69
CA THR A 396 -2.27 -20.74 9.14
C THR A 396 -1.66 -19.85 10.23
N ASN A 397 -2.34 -19.67 11.37
CA ASN A 397 -1.95 -18.68 12.36
C ASN A 397 -1.01 -19.23 13.46
N VAL A 398 -0.83 -20.56 13.57
CA VAL A 398 0.00 -21.17 14.64
C VAL A 398 1.01 -22.18 14.08
N LEU A 399 0.55 -23.24 13.42
CA LEU A 399 1.41 -24.34 12.96
C LEU A 399 2.42 -23.89 11.91
N ALA A 400 2.01 -23.05 10.95
CA ALA A 400 2.91 -22.47 9.97
C ALA A 400 3.99 -21.57 10.62
N PRO A 401 3.62 -20.57 11.45
CA PRO A 401 4.59 -19.79 12.22
C PRO A 401 5.54 -20.63 13.08
N ALA A 402 5.04 -21.64 13.80
CA ALA A 402 5.85 -22.53 14.62
C ALA A 402 6.85 -23.31 13.77
N THR A 403 6.42 -23.84 12.62
CA THR A 403 7.27 -24.61 11.72
C THR A 403 8.38 -23.76 11.10
N LEU A 404 8.06 -22.55 10.63
CA LEU A 404 9.07 -21.63 10.10
C LEU A 404 10.02 -21.13 11.19
N THR A 405 9.51 -20.88 12.41
CA THR A 405 10.33 -20.51 13.56
C THR A 405 11.34 -21.61 13.90
N ARG A 406 10.90 -22.87 13.96
CA ARG A 406 11.79 -24.03 14.16
C ARG A 406 12.84 -24.18 13.06
N ALA A 407 12.52 -23.79 11.83
CA ALA A 407 13.45 -23.88 10.70
C ALA A 407 14.57 -22.84 10.78
N VAL A 408 14.24 -21.58 11.13
CA VAL A 408 15.22 -20.49 11.13
C VAL A 408 16.08 -20.43 12.41
N LEU A 409 15.50 -20.82 13.56
CA LEU A 409 16.13 -20.66 14.88
C LEU A 409 17.51 -21.32 15.02
N PRO A 410 17.74 -22.58 14.58
CA PRO A 410 19.05 -23.20 14.71
C PRO A 410 20.16 -22.41 14.01
N GLY A 411 19.86 -21.85 12.83
CA GLY A 411 20.80 -20.98 12.10
C GLY A 411 21.07 -19.68 12.84
N MET A 412 20.03 -19.03 13.36
CA MET A 412 20.14 -17.78 14.13
C MET A 412 20.97 -17.98 15.41
N LEU A 413 20.74 -19.09 16.13
CA LEU A 413 21.45 -19.44 17.36
C LEU A 413 22.94 -19.70 17.11
N ARG A 414 23.29 -20.45 16.05
CA ARG A 414 24.70 -20.66 15.67
C ARG A 414 25.44 -19.36 15.39
N ARG A 415 24.76 -18.39 14.77
CA ARG A 415 25.33 -17.07 14.45
C ARG A 415 25.24 -16.08 15.62
N ARG A 416 24.56 -16.45 16.70
CA ARG A 416 24.19 -15.58 17.83
C ARG A 416 23.55 -14.26 17.38
N ARG A 417 22.77 -14.33 16.30
CA ARG A 417 22.13 -13.18 15.67
C ARG A 417 20.90 -13.63 14.89
N GLY A 418 19.76 -13.05 15.23
CA GLY A 418 18.51 -13.22 14.47
C GLY A 418 17.29 -12.73 15.22
N ALA A 419 16.21 -12.48 14.49
CA ALA A 419 14.95 -12.03 15.06
C ALA A 419 13.77 -12.79 14.44
N VAL A 420 12.78 -13.13 15.26
CA VAL A 420 11.50 -13.66 14.82
C VAL A 420 10.39 -12.78 15.39
N LEU A 421 9.58 -12.22 14.50
CA LEU A 421 8.41 -11.42 14.84
C LEU A 421 7.14 -12.14 14.43
N HIS A 422 6.25 -12.39 15.39
CA HIS A 422 4.92 -12.95 15.16
C HIS A 422 3.90 -11.82 15.13
N VAL A 423 3.21 -11.61 14.00
CA VAL A 423 2.12 -10.63 13.93
C VAL A 423 0.87 -11.25 14.56
N SER A 424 0.59 -10.83 15.79
CA SER A 424 -0.52 -11.33 16.61
C SER A 424 -1.71 -10.35 16.58
N SER A 425 -2.54 -10.34 17.61
CA SER A 425 -3.71 -9.46 17.74
C SER A 425 -4.00 -9.15 19.21
N GLY A 426 -4.68 -8.02 19.47
CA GLY A 426 -5.29 -7.76 20.78
C GLY A 426 -6.28 -8.86 21.18
N ASP A 427 -6.97 -9.46 20.22
CA ASP A 427 -7.88 -10.60 20.44
C ASP A 427 -7.17 -11.89 20.90
N GLY A 428 -5.82 -11.90 20.89
CA GLY A 428 -5.01 -12.99 21.43
C GLY A 428 -4.66 -12.83 22.92
N GLU A 429 -5.18 -11.80 23.60
CA GLU A 429 -5.05 -11.65 25.05
C GLU A 429 -5.96 -12.64 25.77
N LEU A 430 -5.48 -13.25 26.86
CA LEU A 430 -6.22 -14.28 27.58
C LEU A 430 -7.55 -13.80 28.15
N VAL A 431 -7.71 -12.49 28.39
CA VAL A 431 -8.96 -11.87 28.85
C VAL A 431 -10.12 -12.05 27.87
N PHE A 432 -9.83 -12.32 26.60
CA PHE A 432 -10.84 -12.59 25.56
C PHE A 432 -11.14 -14.08 25.38
N LEU A 433 -10.58 -14.95 26.22
CA LEU A 433 -10.87 -16.38 26.22
C LEU A 433 -11.74 -16.76 27.42
N SER A 434 -12.43 -17.90 27.31
CA SER A 434 -13.21 -18.43 28.42
C SER A 434 -12.32 -18.80 29.61
N SER A 435 -12.88 -18.73 30.81
CA SER A 435 -12.21 -19.03 32.08
C SER A 435 -11.65 -20.45 32.18
N ASP A 436 -12.20 -21.42 31.43
CA ASP A 436 -11.62 -22.77 31.30
C ASP A 436 -10.43 -22.80 30.33
N LEU A 437 -10.53 -22.12 29.19
CA LEU A 437 -9.54 -22.27 28.12
C LEU A 437 -8.27 -21.43 28.36
N ALA A 438 -8.42 -20.22 28.91
CA ALA A 438 -7.30 -19.33 29.21
C ALA A 438 -6.18 -20.02 30.03
N PRO A 439 -6.45 -20.65 31.19
CA PRO A 439 -5.41 -21.32 31.97
C PRO A 439 -4.81 -22.53 31.26
N ARG A 440 -5.58 -23.25 30.44
CA ARG A 440 -5.09 -24.43 29.69
C ARG A 440 -4.10 -24.04 28.60
N LEU A 441 -4.37 -22.94 27.89
CA LEU A 441 -3.44 -22.37 26.91
C LEU A 441 -2.21 -21.79 27.61
N ALA A 442 -2.40 -21.02 28.68
CA ALA A 442 -1.30 -20.42 29.43
C ALA A 442 -0.38 -21.47 30.07
N GLY A 443 -0.97 -22.56 30.58
CA GLY A 443 -0.27 -23.65 31.27
C GLY A 443 0.39 -24.67 30.37
N ALA A 444 0.18 -24.65 29.05
CA ALA A 444 0.85 -25.58 28.13
C ALA A 444 2.37 -25.42 28.24
N ALA A 445 3.08 -26.42 28.80
CA ALA A 445 4.49 -26.30 29.18
C ALA A 445 5.46 -26.49 28.00
N SER A 446 4.95 -26.96 26.86
CA SER A 446 5.74 -27.18 25.65
C SER A 446 4.92 -26.90 24.38
N GLU A 447 5.61 -26.68 23.27
CA GLU A 447 4.97 -26.58 21.94
C GLU A 447 4.13 -27.83 21.66
N ARG A 448 4.63 -29.02 22.04
CA ARG A 448 3.93 -30.29 21.84
C ARG A 448 2.60 -30.33 22.59
N GLU A 449 2.55 -29.85 23.84
CA GLU A 449 1.31 -29.76 24.61
C GLU A 449 0.34 -28.74 24.04
N LEU A 450 0.85 -27.57 23.64
CA LEU A 450 0.06 -26.53 23.00
C LEU A 450 -0.60 -27.05 21.72
N LEU A 451 0.16 -27.70 20.83
CA LEU A 451 -0.37 -28.24 19.58
C LEU A 451 -1.36 -29.40 19.81
N ARG A 452 -1.14 -30.23 20.84
CA ARG A 452 -2.12 -31.28 21.23
C ARG A 452 -3.43 -30.67 21.71
N LEU A 453 -3.37 -29.60 22.50
CA LEU A 453 -4.56 -28.87 22.96
C LEU A 453 -5.35 -28.32 21.76
N LEU A 454 -4.67 -27.61 20.84
CA LEU A 454 -5.31 -27.11 19.61
C LEU A 454 -5.95 -28.23 18.78
N ALA A 455 -5.28 -29.38 18.66
CA ALA A 455 -5.79 -30.52 17.92
C ALA A 455 -6.99 -31.20 18.60
N ARG A 456 -7.13 -31.10 19.93
CA ARG A 456 -8.33 -31.56 20.66
C ARG A 456 -9.48 -30.57 20.47
N LEU A 457 -9.19 -29.28 20.59
CA LEU A 457 -10.15 -28.18 20.39
C LEU A 457 -10.75 -28.21 18.98
N SER A 458 -9.93 -28.42 17.95
CA SER A 458 -10.41 -28.49 16.56
C SER A 458 -11.31 -29.70 16.27
N ARG A 459 -11.27 -30.73 17.13
CA ARG A 459 -12.11 -31.94 17.03
C ARG A 459 -13.35 -31.88 17.93
N GLY A 460 -13.57 -30.77 18.64
CA GLY A 460 -14.68 -30.62 19.59
C GLY A 460 -14.58 -31.49 20.85
N ARG A 461 -13.45 -32.15 21.10
CA ARG A 461 -13.29 -33.10 22.21
C ARG A 461 -13.17 -32.45 23.59
N ASP A 462 -12.96 -31.14 23.62
CA ASP A 462 -12.67 -30.37 24.83
C ASP A 462 -13.67 -29.23 25.08
N GLY A 463 -14.84 -29.28 24.45
CA GLY A 463 -15.98 -28.38 24.74
C GLY A 463 -15.60 -26.89 24.77
N PHE A 464 -15.26 -26.30 23.62
CA PHE A 464 -15.02 -24.85 23.55
C PHE A 464 -16.31 -24.10 23.90
N ARG A 465 -16.24 -23.21 24.90
CA ARG A 465 -17.30 -22.25 25.22
C ARG A 465 -16.89 -20.88 24.70
N PHE A 466 -17.85 -20.17 24.09
CA PHE A 466 -17.66 -18.79 23.65
C PHE A 466 -17.26 -17.90 24.84
N PRO A 467 -16.45 -16.86 24.60
CA PRO A 467 -16.05 -15.94 25.66
C PRO A 467 -17.25 -15.19 26.25
N ASP A 468 -17.15 -14.82 27.53
CA ASP A 468 -18.19 -14.08 28.26
C ASP A 468 -18.41 -12.65 27.72
N ARG A 469 -17.45 -12.13 26.94
CA ARG A 469 -17.56 -10.89 26.15
C ARG A 469 -17.21 -11.14 24.68
N PRO A 470 -18.07 -10.75 23.72
CA PRO A 470 -17.71 -10.82 22.30
C PRO A 470 -16.63 -9.77 21.96
N PRO A 471 -15.64 -10.10 21.11
CA PRO A 471 -14.65 -9.13 20.64
C PRO A 471 -15.29 -8.06 19.74
N ALA A 472 -14.58 -6.94 19.56
CA ALA A 472 -15.07 -5.72 18.88
C ALA A 472 -15.50 -5.93 17.41
N HIS A 473 -15.09 -7.04 16.79
CA HIS A 473 -15.27 -7.36 15.37
C HIS A 473 -16.28 -8.50 15.11
N GLY A 474 -17.09 -8.87 16.11
CA GLY A 474 -17.98 -10.04 16.07
C GLY A 474 -17.27 -11.33 16.48
N PRO A 475 -17.98 -12.44 16.79
CA PRO A 475 -17.36 -13.62 17.37
C PRO A 475 -16.50 -14.37 16.35
N THR A 476 -15.18 -14.15 16.42
CA THR A 476 -14.14 -14.91 15.69
C THR A 476 -13.34 -15.79 16.67
N PRO A 477 -13.98 -16.69 17.43
CA PRO A 477 -13.34 -17.41 18.53
C PRO A 477 -12.14 -18.27 18.10
N ALA A 478 -12.19 -18.88 16.92
CA ALA A 478 -11.07 -19.65 16.38
C ALA A 478 -9.84 -18.75 16.12
N TYR A 479 -10.07 -17.51 15.67
CA TYR A 479 -9.02 -16.51 15.49
C TYR A 479 -8.41 -16.10 16.83
N SER A 480 -9.22 -15.72 17.83
CA SER A 480 -8.75 -15.36 19.18
C SER A 480 -7.91 -16.47 19.81
N VAL A 481 -8.41 -17.71 19.77
CA VAL A 481 -7.67 -18.89 20.28
C VAL A 481 -6.36 -19.09 19.51
N SER A 482 -6.36 -18.92 18.19
CA SER A 482 -5.15 -19.04 17.39
C SER A 482 -4.10 -17.97 17.74
N LYS A 483 -4.51 -16.72 17.99
CA LYS A 483 -3.60 -15.62 18.34
C LYS A 483 -3.09 -15.75 19.78
N ALA A 484 -3.92 -16.20 20.72
CA ALA A 484 -3.49 -16.54 22.07
C ALA A 484 -2.50 -17.72 22.08
N ALA A 485 -2.74 -18.74 21.26
CA ALA A 485 -1.80 -19.84 21.09
C ALA A 485 -0.48 -19.39 20.45
N LEU A 486 -0.52 -18.47 19.48
CA LEU A 486 0.69 -17.87 18.90
C LEU A 486 1.48 -17.08 19.96
N ASN A 487 0.80 -16.34 20.83
CA ASN A 487 1.41 -15.64 21.97
C ASN A 487 2.03 -16.64 22.98
N ARG A 488 1.34 -17.76 23.27
CA ARG A 488 1.91 -18.82 24.12
C ARG A 488 3.16 -19.45 23.48
N HIS A 489 3.10 -19.77 22.20
CA HIS A 489 4.23 -20.31 21.45
C HIS A 489 5.41 -19.34 21.49
N THR A 490 5.17 -18.04 21.27
CA THR A 490 6.19 -16.99 21.38
C THR A 490 6.90 -17.04 22.73
N ARG A 491 6.14 -17.17 23.83
CA ARG A 491 6.68 -17.32 25.19
C ARG A 491 7.51 -18.57 25.35
N LEU A 492 6.97 -19.73 24.98
CA LEU A 492 7.67 -21.01 25.08
C LEU A 492 9.03 -21.00 24.35
N VAL A 493 9.06 -20.41 23.15
CA VAL A 493 10.31 -20.25 22.40
C VAL A 493 11.23 -19.25 23.10
N GLY A 494 10.70 -18.10 23.52
CA GLY A 494 11.48 -17.06 24.19
C GLY A 494 12.13 -17.54 25.49
N ASP A 495 11.41 -18.30 26.30
CA ASP A 495 11.88 -18.88 27.57
C ASP A 495 12.98 -19.93 27.34
N ALA A 496 12.96 -20.59 26.19
CA ALA A 496 13.98 -21.57 25.79
C ALA A 496 15.24 -20.92 25.18
N LEU A 497 15.23 -19.63 24.86
CA LEU A 497 16.39 -18.94 24.29
C LEU A 497 17.43 -18.61 25.37
N PRO A 498 18.74 -18.71 25.06
CA PRO A 498 19.78 -18.20 25.95
C PRO A 498 19.66 -16.68 26.12
N ARG A 499 19.74 -16.19 27.37
CA ARG A 499 19.60 -14.75 27.70
C ARG A 499 20.60 -13.83 26.96
N ASP A 500 21.80 -14.34 26.65
CA ASP A 500 22.86 -13.65 25.89
C ASP A 500 23.09 -14.26 24.50
N GLY A 501 22.08 -14.97 23.98
CA GLY A 501 22.16 -15.70 22.71
C GLY A 501 22.13 -14.82 21.46
N GLY A 502 21.84 -13.52 21.58
CA GLY A 502 21.73 -12.58 20.46
C GLY A 502 20.60 -12.88 19.49
N VAL A 503 19.68 -13.78 19.86
CA VAL A 503 18.47 -14.11 19.12
C VAL A 503 17.26 -13.59 19.88
N TRP A 504 16.35 -12.95 19.16
CA TRP A 504 15.11 -12.42 19.72
C TRP A 504 13.89 -13.09 19.09
N VAL A 505 12.88 -13.41 19.93
CA VAL A 505 11.59 -13.91 19.47
C VAL A 505 10.50 -13.13 20.21
N GLY A 506 9.62 -12.48 19.48
CA GLY A 506 8.51 -11.73 20.08
C GLY A 506 7.27 -11.69 19.19
N ALA A 507 6.17 -11.22 19.78
CA ALA A 507 4.91 -11.03 19.10
C ALA A 507 4.47 -9.57 19.18
N ALA A 508 3.75 -9.07 18.18
CA ALA A 508 3.23 -7.71 18.18
C ALA A 508 1.82 -7.64 17.58
N CYS A 509 0.98 -6.79 18.17
CA CYS A 509 -0.31 -6.40 17.63
C CYS A 509 -0.14 -5.15 16.75
N PRO A 510 -0.52 -5.21 15.47
CA PRO A 510 -0.43 -4.06 14.56
C PRO A 510 -1.51 -2.99 14.80
N GLY A 511 -2.39 -3.20 15.78
CA GLY A 511 -3.61 -2.40 15.97
C GLY A 511 -4.71 -2.80 14.99
N ASP A 512 -5.80 -2.04 14.99
CA ASP A 512 -6.82 -2.15 13.95
C ASP A 512 -6.27 -1.49 12.69
N VAL A 513 -6.16 -2.26 11.60
CA VAL A 513 -5.54 -1.79 10.35
C VAL A 513 -6.47 -1.98 9.18
N ARG A 514 -6.56 -0.95 8.32
CA ARG A 514 -7.35 -0.98 7.08
C ARG A 514 -6.77 -1.99 6.09
N THR A 515 -7.27 -3.22 6.17
CA THR A 515 -6.90 -4.34 5.30
C THR A 515 -8.14 -5.14 4.94
N ARG A 516 -8.02 -6.05 3.96
CA ARG A 516 -9.10 -6.98 3.61
C ARG A 516 -9.59 -7.85 4.79
N MET A 517 -8.74 -8.09 5.80
CA MET A 517 -9.09 -8.89 6.98
C MET A 517 -10.00 -8.12 7.95
N CYS A 518 -9.87 -6.80 7.99
CA CYS A 518 -10.72 -5.93 8.77
C CYS A 518 -11.71 -5.23 7.83
N SER A 519 -12.82 -5.90 7.50
CA SER A 519 -13.94 -5.30 6.76
C SER A 519 -14.85 -4.46 7.67
N CYS A 520 -14.27 -3.73 8.63
CA CYS A 520 -15.05 -2.95 9.58
C CYS A 520 -15.59 -1.68 8.92
N GLU A 521 -16.92 -1.52 8.94
CA GLU A 521 -17.66 -0.29 8.62
C GLU A 521 -17.37 0.88 9.60
N ARG A 522 -16.41 0.71 10.53
CA ARG A 522 -15.97 1.73 11.48
C ARG A 522 -14.64 2.32 11.03
N HIS A 523 -14.67 3.59 10.61
CA HIS A 523 -13.51 4.34 10.07
C HIS A 523 -12.72 5.14 11.12
N GLU A 524 -13.09 5.10 12.40
CA GLU A 524 -12.39 5.81 13.48
C GLU A 524 -11.23 4.99 14.05
N GLY A 525 -10.06 5.62 14.22
CA GLY A 525 -8.91 5.03 14.94
C GLY A 525 -8.15 3.90 14.24
N VAL A 526 -8.57 3.48 13.03
CA VAL A 526 -7.96 2.36 12.28
C VAL A 526 -6.73 2.84 11.49
N ALA A 527 -5.56 2.27 11.78
CA ALA A 527 -4.28 2.60 11.15
C ALA A 527 -4.23 2.20 9.66
N SER A 528 -3.32 2.83 8.89
CA SER A 528 -2.97 2.34 7.56
C SER A 528 -1.99 1.16 7.65
N PRO A 529 -1.92 0.30 6.62
CA PRO A 529 -0.90 -0.75 6.55
C PRO A 529 0.52 -0.22 6.74
N GLU A 530 0.85 0.95 6.22
CA GLU A 530 2.16 1.59 6.30
C GLU A 530 2.48 2.04 7.72
N SER A 531 1.51 2.63 8.42
CA SER A 531 1.67 3.04 9.82
C SER A 531 1.92 1.82 10.73
N ALA A 532 1.13 0.77 10.56
CA ALA A 532 1.32 -0.48 11.29
C ALA A 532 2.66 -1.16 10.96
N ALA A 533 3.06 -1.14 9.68
CA ALA A 533 4.34 -1.66 9.23
C ALA A 533 5.53 -0.90 9.83
N ASP A 534 5.41 0.41 10.05
CA ASP A 534 6.45 1.24 10.65
C ASP A 534 6.79 0.75 12.07
N ASP A 535 5.77 0.48 12.88
CA ASP A 535 5.94 -0.04 14.24
C ASP A 535 6.53 -1.45 14.26
N LEU A 536 6.02 -2.34 13.40
CA LEU A 536 6.52 -3.72 13.29
C LEU A 536 7.98 -3.75 12.81
N ALA A 537 8.33 -2.96 11.80
CA ALA A 537 9.67 -2.91 11.25
C ALA A 537 10.67 -2.30 12.25
N ARG A 538 10.28 -1.26 13.00
CA ARG A 538 11.13 -0.70 14.07
C ARG A 538 11.38 -1.71 15.19
N LEU A 539 10.35 -2.43 15.62
CA LEU A 539 10.49 -3.48 16.64
C LEU A 539 11.46 -4.57 16.15
N ALA A 540 11.28 -5.05 14.92
CA ALA A 540 12.14 -6.06 14.30
C ALA A 540 13.59 -5.57 14.10
N ALA A 541 13.79 -4.33 13.64
CA ALA A 541 15.11 -3.75 13.46
C ALA A 541 15.84 -3.49 14.78
N GLY A 542 15.11 -3.03 15.79
CA GLY A 542 15.62 -2.87 17.15
C GLY A 542 16.11 -4.21 17.74
N ALA A 543 15.37 -5.30 17.49
CA ALA A 543 15.76 -6.64 17.91
C ALA A 543 17.07 -7.14 17.27
N LEU A 544 17.43 -6.64 16.08
CA LEU A 544 18.67 -6.98 15.37
C LEU A 544 19.85 -6.03 15.67
N GLY A 545 19.65 -5.01 16.52
CA GLY A 545 20.70 -4.08 16.95
C GLY A 545 20.94 -2.88 16.02
N GLY A 546 20.01 -2.56 15.12
CA GLY A 546 20.19 -1.53 14.08
C GLY A 546 20.24 -0.06 14.54
N GLY A 547 20.18 0.26 15.84
CA GLY A 547 20.13 1.64 16.32
C GLY A 547 21.50 2.25 16.64
N GLY A 548 22.04 3.11 15.78
CA GLY A 548 23.16 3.99 16.15
C GLY A 548 22.70 5.12 17.08
N GLY A 549 23.00 5.02 18.39
CA GLY A 549 22.82 6.08 19.40
C GLY A 549 22.46 5.55 20.79
N GLU A 550 22.77 6.31 21.85
CA GLU A 550 22.60 5.97 23.29
C GLU A 550 21.22 5.48 23.74
N ALA A 551 20.19 5.49 22.89
CA ALA A 551 18.90 4.85 23.14
C ALA A 551 18.86 3.33 22.80
N ALA A 552 19.94 2.76 22.24
CA ALA A 552 20.01 1.40 21.71
C ALA A 552 20.24 0.29 22.75
N ALA A 553 20.22 0.60 24.05
CA ALA A 553 20.61 -0.34 25.11
C ALA A 553 19.43 -0.92 25.94
N ARG A 554 18.18 -0.83 25.49
CA ARG A 554 17.12 -1.70 26.04
C ARG A 554 16.97 -2.92 25.13
N ARG A 555 17.71 -3.99 25.44
CA ARG A 555 17.48 -5.31 24.83
C ARG A 555 16.00 -5.65 25.00
N LEU A 556 15.28 -5.77 23.88
CA LEU A 556 13.92 -6.28 23.88
C LEU A 556 13.95 -7.69 24.48
N GLU A 557 13.10 -7.93 25.47
CA GLU A 557 13.01 -9.25 26.07
C GLU A 557 12.30 -10.21 25.10
N SER A 558 12.85 -11.41 24.94
CA SER A 558 12.23 -12.48 24.15
C SER A 558 10.99 -13.03 24.89
N GLY A 559 10.08 -13.65 24.14
CA GLY A 559 8.85 -14.22 24.71
C GLY A 559 7.82 -13.18 25.11
N ARG A 560 7.94 -11.93 24.63
CA ARG A 560 7.00 -10.84 24.97
C ARG A 560 6.04 -10.55 23.83
N PHE A 561 4.81 -10.16 24.20
CA PHE A 561 3.77 -9.68 23.29
C PHE A 561 3.64 -8.16 23.43
N TRP A 562 3.73 -7.44 22.31
CA TRP A 562 3.76 -5.99 22.24
C TRP A 562 2.46 -5.44 21.64
N ARG A 563 1.89 -4.40 22.24
CA ARG A 563 0.72 -3.68 21.71
C ARG A 563 0.79 -2.23 22.16
N ALA A 564 0.59 -1.29 21.23
CA ALA A 564 0.62 0.15 21.51
C ALA A 564 1.87 0.60 22.31
N GLY A 565 3.05 0.15 21.86
CA GLY A 565 4.34 0.56 22.45
C GLY A 565 4.70 -0.07 23.81
N ARG A 566 3.88 -0.98 24.35
CA ARG A 566 4.13 -1.64 25.64
C ARG A 566 4.06 -3.17 25.52
N THR A 567 4.76 -3.85 26.43
CA THR A 567 4.60 -5.28 26.64
C THR A 567 3.31 -5.56 27.39
N ILE A 568 2.55 -6.54 26.92
CA ILE A 568 1.29 -6.97 27.51
C ILE A 568 1.55 -8.22 28.37
N PRO A 569 1.12 -8.22 29.64
CA PRO A 569 1.09 -9.42 30.46
C PRO A 569 0.22 -10.48 29.80
N PHE A 570 0.63 -11.72 29.96
CA PHE A 570 -0.08 -12.89 29.47
C PHE A 570 -0.07 -13.94 30.56
#